data_AF-A0A1B6KUT8-F1
#
_entry.id   AF-A0A1B6KUT8-F1
#
_cell.length_a   1.000
_cell.length_b   1.000
_cell.length_c   1.000
_cell.angle_alpha   90.00
_cell.angle_beta   90.00
_cell.angle_gamma   90.00
#
_symmetry.space_group_name_H-M   'P 1'
#
loop_
_entity.id
_entity.type
_entity.pdbx_description
1 polymer ?
#
loop_
_entity_poly.entity_id
_entity_poly.type
_entity_poly.pdbx_seq_one_letter_code
_entity_poly.pdbx_strand_id
1 'polypeptide(L)'
;MAAHTTTCYLLAAMLALVAGEYDTRELQTVEALPSRFKNIRDSMLPDPGMYQEAMFHVMSYIVPTDSSNPLCSNHSARYQLAFLEDELWALKMMDATSKLGDGIIHGNIQGLGSYDECLSVDEPRGQFTGQLCLVQTRGVLPPVVDNPVISEYSLIAALPLDMTLAVCLPSSCSVSDVRTHWELVASELNITAALGDSDCSVRGDIRPTAHTRTAVFVLAVLFLLMLSSTAYDYYVNHQPTKERRILLCFSIHHNLQRLLLTDQSADRLSVLDGIRVLAISWIVLGHRFEQSLQFPNMSLVQSEKYTTAWFMSPILNMMMAVELFFLLSGCLLCYHFLQDRERGKRFNLIHFYYKRYIRLTPALAAVMAVEACLLFYLSDGPLWKRLIGFRMNSCL
;
A
#
# COMPACT_ATOMS: atom_id res chain seq x y z
N MET A 1 24.22 -34.98 -7.33
CA MET A 1 25.08 -33.99 -7.99
C MET A 1 24.28 -32.85 -8.64
N ALA A 2 23.11 -33.10 -9.25
CA ALA A 2 22.26 -32.06 -9.83
C ALA A 2 21.53 -31.12 -8.83
N ALA A 3 21.35 -31.52 -7.56
CA ALA A 3 20.67 -30.70 -6.54
C ALA A 3 21.57 -29.62 -5.89
N HIS A 4 22.90 -29.79 -5.96
CA HIS A 4 23.87 -28.82 -5.43
C HIS A 4 24.12 -27.67 -6.42
N THR A 5 24.02 -27.93 -7.72
CA THR A 5 24.17 -26.90 -8.75
C THR A 5 22.97 -25.95 -8.77
N THR A 6 21.73 -26.44 -8.62
CA THR A 6 20.53 -25.59 -8.57
C THR A 6 20.47 -24.72 -7.32
N THR A 7 20.92 -25.22 -6.16
CA THR A 7 20.99 -24.42 -4.94
C THR A 7 22.08 -23.34 -5.00
N CYS A 8 23.24 -23.60 -5.61
CA CYS A 8 24.26 -22.58 -5.86
C CYS A 8 23.78 -21.50 -6.84
N TYR A 9 23.05 -21.85 -7.91
CA TYR A 9 22.51 -20.87 -8.85
C TYR A 9 21.41 -20.00 -8.23
N LEU A 10 20.55 -20.57 -7.37
CA LEU A 10 19.55 -19.81 -6.62
C LEU A 10 20.19 -18.88 -5.57
N LEU A 11 21.24 -19.32 -4.88
CA LEU A 11 21.99 -18.48 -3.95
C LEU A 11 22.77 -17.38 -4.69
N ALA A 12 23.37 -17.67 -5.84
CA ALA A 12 24.03 -16.66 -6.67
C ALA A 12 23.04 -15.64 -7.27
N ALA A 13 21.85 -16.09 -7.69
CA ALA A 13 20.80 -15.20 -8.16
C ALA A 13 20.20 -14.34 -7.03
N MET A 14 20.05 -14.89 -5.82
CA MET A 14 19.65 -14.11 -4.65
C MET A 14 20.75 -13.15 -4.19
N LEU A 15 22.02 -13.54 -4.26
CA LEU A 15 23.14 -12.64 -3.96
C LEU A 15 23.28 -11.53 -5.01
N ALA A 16 22.99 -11.81 -6.28
CA ALA A 16 22.94 -10.79 -7.35
C ALA A 16 21.71 -9.87 -7.26
N LEU A 17 20.61 -10.34 -6.65
CA LEU A 17 19.44 -9.49 -6.34
C LEU A 17 19.64 -8.65 -5.08
N VAL A 18 20.49 -9.09 -4.15
CA VAL A 18 20.82 -8.36 -2.91
C VAL A 18 22.00 -7.41 -3.10
N ALA A 19 22.94 -7.74 -4.00
CA ALA A 19 23.97 -6.84 -4.47
C ALA A 19 23.45 -6.10 -5.71
N GLY A 20 22.65 -5.05 -5.49
CA GLY A 20 22.42 -4.03 -6.51
C GLY A 20 23.73 -3.30 -6.82
N GLU A 21 24.64 -3.96 -7.53
CA GLU A 21 25.73 -3.29 -8.23
C GLU A 21 25.09 -2.49 -9.36
N TYR A 22 24.79 -1.22 -9.10
CA TYR A 22 24.59 -0.23 -10.14
C TYR A 22 25.76 -0.37 -11.12
N ASP A 23 25.48 -0.77 -12.37
CA ASP A 23 26.51 -0.96 -13.38
C ASP A 23 27.30 0.35 -13.51
N THR A 24 28.63 0.28 -13.35
CA THR A 24 29.53 1.43 -13.49
C THR A 24 29.28 2.26 -14.76
N ARG A 25 28.76 1.64 -15.83
CA ARG A 25 28.34 2.34 -17.05
C ARG A 25 27.07 3.16 -16.90
N GLU A 26 26.09 2.69 -16.14
CA GLU A 26 24.87 3.45 -15.84
C GLU A 26 25.22 4.68 -15.00
N LEU A 27 26.10 4.53 -14.00
CA LEU A 27 26.56 5.64 -13.17
C LEU A 27 27.25 6.74 -14.00
N GLN A 28 28.18 6.34 -14.88
CA GLN A 28 28.86 7.26 -15.82
C GLN A 28 27.88 7.95 -16.78
N THR A 29 26.82 7.25 -17.19
CA THR A 29 25.80 7.82 -18.07
C THR A 29 24.97 8.88 -17.35
N VAL A 30 24.56 8.60 -16.11
CA VAL A 30 23.78 9.53 -15.28
C VAL A 30 24.60 10.77 -14.92
N GLU A 31 25.89 10.61 -14.60
CA GLU A 31 26.79 11.75 -14.32
C GLU A 31 27.00 12.68 -15.53
N ALA A 32 26.90 12.15 -16.75
CA ALA A 32 27.02 12.95 -17.97
C ALA A 32 25.73 13.73 -18.32
N LEU A 33 24.56 13.35 -17.77
CA LEU A 33 23.27 13.94 -18.12
C LEU A 33 23.19 15.45 -17.88
N PRO A 34 23.60 16.02 -16.73
CA PRO A 34 23.49 17.45 -16.47
C PRO A 34 24.17 18.29 -17.55
N SER A 35 25.39 17.91 -17.95
CA SER A 35 26.15 18.61 -18.99
C SER A 35 25.49 18.54 -20.38
N ARG A 36 24.85 17.41 -20.70
CA ARG A 36 24.14 17.22 -21.98
C ARG A 36 22.82 17.99 -22.00
N PHE A 37 22.06 17.93 -20.91
CA PHE A 37 20.82 18.70 -20.76
C PHE A 37 21.08 20.20 -20.79
N LYS A 38 22.16 20.66 -20.16
CA LYS A 38 22.62 22.04 -20.25
C LYS A 38 22.81 22.50 -21.69
N ASN A 39 23.50 21.73 -22.53
CA ASN A 39 23.69 22.08 -23.94
C ASN A 39 22.36 22.17 -24.72
N ILE A 40 21.42 21.25 -24.46
CA ILE A 40 20.09 21.27 -25.10
C ILE A 40 19.29 22.48 -24.62
N ARG A 41 19.29 22.72 -23.30
CA ARG A 41 18.64 23.86 -22.68
C ARG A 41 19.16 25.18 -23.26
N ASP A 42 20.47 25.36 -23.28
CA ASP A 42 21.12 26.59 -23.74
C ASP A 42 20.86 26.80 -25.25
N SER A 43 20.54 25.74 -26.00
CA SER A 43 20.09 25.84 -27.39
C SER A 43 18.62 26.26 -27.54
N MET A 44 17.75 25.88 -26.59
CA MET A 44 16.32 26.23 -26.58
C MET A 44 16.04 27.59 -25.94
N LEU A 45 16.82 27.96 -24.93
CA LEU A 45 16.75 29.21 -24.17
C LEU A 45 18.13 29.87 -24.20
N PRO A 46 18.46 30.61 -25.29
CA PRO A 46 19.81 31.14 -25.51
C PRO A 46 20.18 32.29 -24.56
N ASP A 47 19.21 32.88 -23.85
CA ASP A 47 19.47 33.86 -22.81
C ASP A 47 19.57 33.18 -21.43
N PRO A 48 20.79 33.06 -20.85
CA PRO A 48 20.99 32.39 -19.58
C PRO A 48 20.33 33.11 -18.40
N GLY A 49 20.15 34.44 -18.48
CA GLY A 49 19.51 35.21 -17.41
C GLY A 49 18.03 34.86 -17.28
N MET A 50 17.34 34.72 -18.41
CA MET A 50 15.92 34.36 -18.47
C MET A 50 15.65 32.96 -17.89
N TYR A 51 16.53 31.99 -18.16
CA TYR A 51 16.39 30.65 -17.59
C TYR A 51 16.57 30.64 -16.08
N GLN A 52 17.63 31.31 -15.57
CA GLN A 52 17.89 31.37 -14.13
C GLN A 52 16.75 32.04 -13.39
N GLU A 53 16.21 33.14 -13.92
CA GLU A 53 15.06 33.84 -13.33
C GLU A 53 13.80 32.95 -13.33
N ALA A 54 13.48 32.30 -14.45
CA ALA A 54 12.34 31.40 -14.54
C ALA A 54 12.46 30.21 -13.57
N MET A 55 13.63 29.59 -13.49
CA MET A 55 13.87 28.45 -12.59
C MET A 55 13.90 28.86 -11.12
N PHE A 56 14.40 30.06 -10.82
CA PHE A 56 14.33 30.63 -9.49
C PHE A 56 12.87 30.75 -9.03
N HIS A 57 11.99 31.29 -9.90
CA HIS A 57 10.56 31.38 -9.62
C HIS A 57 9.87 30.02 -9.47
N VAL A 58 10.19 29.04 -10.33
CA VAL A 58 9.65 27.68 -10.20
C VAL A 58 10.06 27.06 -8.86
N MET A 59 11.32 27.20 -8.49
CA MET A 59 11.84 26.68 -7.22
C MET A 59 11.23 27.38 -6.01
N SER A 60 10.97 28.69 -6.07
CA SER A 60 10.34 29.41 -4.94
C SER A 60 8.92 28.94 -4.65
N TYR A 61 8.20 28.39 -5.64
CA TYR A 61 6.88 27.78 -5.39
C TYR A 61 6.98 26.42 -4.70
N ILE A 62 8.07 25.68 -4.90
CA ILE A 62 8.23 24.32 -4.39
C ILE A 62 8.95 24.30 -3.04
N VAL A 63 9.98 25.13 -2.90
CA VAL A 63 10.98 25.04 -1.83
C VAL A 63 10.79 26.16 -0.80
N PRO A 64 10.66 25.85 0.51
CA PRO A 64 10.43 26.85 1.55
C PRO A 64 11.72 27.56 1.96
N THR A 65 12.09 28.63 1.23
CA THR A 65 13.25 29.47 1.56
C THR A 65 12.97 30.46 2.69
N ASP A 66 11.71 30.89 2.85
CA ASP A 66 11.29 31.89 3.86
C ASP A 66 10.65 31.24 5.10
N SER A 67 11.03 30.00 5.41
CA SER A 67 10.54 29.27 6.59
C SER A 67 10.98 29.97 7.90
N SER A 68 10.11 29.93 8.91
CA SER A 68 10.42 30.39 10.27
C SER A 68 11.53 29.57 10.95
N ASN A 69 11.75 28.33 10.48
CA ASN A 69 12.83 27.47 10.92
C ASN A 69 14.12 27.81 10.14
N PRO A 70 15.15 28.37 10.81
CA PRO A 70 16.36 28.84 10.12
C PRO A 70 17.17 27.70 9.50
N LEU A 71 17.07 26.47 10.02
CA LEU A 71 17.72 25.30 9.41
C LEU A 71 17.05 24.90 8.11
N CYS A 72 15.71 24.82 8.10
CA CYS A 72 14.95 24.56 6.88
C CYS A 72 15.21 25.64 5.83
N SER A 73 15.11 26.93 6.20
CA SER A 73 15.37 28.07 5.30
C SER A 73 16.78 28.00 4.67
N ASN A 74 17.82 27.77 5.47
CA ASN A 74 19.20 27.71 4.96
C ASN A 74 19.44 26.49 4.05
N HIS A 75 18.95 25.30 4.43
CA HIS A 75 19.07 24.11 3.61
C HIS A 75 18.26 24.22 2.31
N SER A 76 17.08 24.82 2.36
CA SER A 76 16.25 25.17 1.22
C SER A 76 16.96 26.13 0.27
N ALA A 77 17.61 27.18 0.79
CA ALA A 77 18.38 28.13 -0.01
C ALA A 77 19.59 27.44 -0.67
N ARG A 78 20.30 26.55 0.06
CA ARG A 78 21.39 25.74 -0.52
C ARG A 78 20.88 24.84 -1.65
N TYR A 79 19.73 24.20 -1.45
CA TYR A 79 19.09 23.37 -2.47
C TYR A 79 18.74 24.19 -3.72
N GLN A 80 18.13 25.37 -3.57
CA GLN A 80 17.80 26.25 -4.69
C GLN A 80 19.06 26.69 -5.46
N LEU A 81 20.12 27.09 -4.75
CA LEU A 81 21.38 27.48 -5.39
C LEU A 81 22.04 26.32 -6.13
N ALA A 82 22.10 25.14 -5.51
CA ALA A 82 22.67 23.93 -6.13
C ALA A 82 21.90 23.51 -7.39
N PHE A 83 20.59 23.69 -7.41
CA PHE A 83 19.75 23.44 -8.59
C PHE A 83 20.11 24.40 -9.74
N LEU A 84 20.28 25.70 -9.44
CA LEU A 84 20.69 26.70 -10.44
C LEU A 84 22.14 26.50 -10.94
N GLU A 85 22.99 25.87 -10.13
CA GLU A 85 24.36 25.48 -10.47
C GLU A 85 24.46 24.14 -11.23
N ASP A 86 23.32 23.53 -11.59
CA ASP A 86 23.25 22.24 -12.28
C ASP A 86 23.87 21.07 -11.46
N GLU A 87 23.90 21.16 -10.13
CA GLU A 87 24.44 20.09 -9.28
C GLU A 87 23.53 18.85 -9.30
N LEU A 88 24.10 17.67 -9.58
CA LEU A 88 23.34 16.44 -9.83
C LEU A 88 22.40 16.03 -8.68
N TRP A 89 22.81 16.18 -7.42
CA TRP A 89 21.97 15.80 -6.27
C TRP A 89 20.73 16.70 -6.14
N ALA A 90 20.86 18.00 -6.46
CA ALA A 90 19.74 18.93 -6.46
C ALA A 90 18.82 18.69 -7.66
N LEU A 91 19.40 18.41 -8.83
CA LEU A 91 18.62 17.99 -10.00
C LEU A 91 17.81 16.72 -9.72
N LYS A 92 18.36 15.73 -9.00
CA LYS A 92 17.64 14.53 -8.56
C LYS A 92 16.48 14.84 -7.62
N MET A 93 16.66 15.75 -6.65
CA MET A 93 15.55 16.16 -5.77
C MET A 93 14.42 16.84 -6.56
N MET A 94 14.76 17.70 -7.50
CA MET A 94 13.75 18.37 -8.35
C MET A 94 13.10 17.38 -9.33
N ASP A 95 13.87 16.43 -9.86
CA ASP A 95 13.35 15.37 -10.72
C ASP A 95 12.39 14.44 -9.98
N ALA A 96 12.69 14.16 -8.70
CA ALA A 96 11.85 13.37 -7.83
C ALA A 96 10.56 14.09 -7.38
N THR A 97 10.52 15.41 -7.46
CA THR A 97 9.31 16.20 -7.23
C THR A 97 8.29 15.93 -8.34
N SER A 98 7.02 15.84 -7.98
CA SER A 98 5.94 15.57 -8.93
C SER A 98 5.84 16.68 -9.97
N LYS A 99 5.88 16.30 -11.24
CA LYS A 99 5.55 17.19 -12.35
C LYS A 99 4.07 17.06 -12.70
N LEU A 100 3.52 18.09 -13.35
CA LEU A 100 2.24 18.01 -14.03
C LEU A 100 2.32 16.94 -15.13
N GLY A 101 1.63 15.82 -14.93
CA GLY A 101 1.59 14.72 -15.89
C GLY A 101 0.64 14.97 -17.06
N ASP A 102 0.70 14.09 -18.05
CA ASP A 102 -0.26 14.11 -19.15
C ASP A 102 -1.67 13.74 -18.67
N GLY A 103 -2.70 14.28 -19.33
CA GLY A 103 -4.09 13.89 -19.08
C GLY A 103 -4.75 14.54 -17.86
N ILE A 104 -4.28 15.72 -17.42
CA ILE A 104 -4.93 16.52 -16.36
C ILE A 104 -6.41 16.75 -16.68
N ILE A 105 -6.74 17.07 -17.92
CA ILE A 105 -8.13 17.27 -18.38
C ILE A 105 -8.96 15.98 -18.27
N HIS A 106 -8.32 14.80 -18.34
CA HIS A 106 -8.97 13.52 -18.11
C HIS A 106 -9.02 13.13 -16.61
N GLY A 107 -8.54 14.01 -15.73
CA GLY A 107 -8.53 13.79 -14.29
C GLY A 107 -7.30 13.03 -13.78
N ASN A 108 -6.17 13.09 -14.49
CA ASN A 108 -4.89 12.65 -13.94
C ASN A 108 -4.28 13.74 -13.05
N ILE A 109 -4.74 13.81 -11.80
CA ILE A 109 -4.45 14.90 -10.86
C ILE A 109 -3.60 14.46 -9.65
N GLN A 110 -3.12 13.22 -9.65
CA GLN A 110 -2.29 12.67 -8.57
C GLN A 110 -0.85 12.47 -9.08
N GLY A 111 0.04 13.40 -8.73
CA GLY A 111 1.47 13.28 -8.98
C GLY A 111 2.20 12.81 -7.73
N LEU A 112 2.63 11.55 -7.69
CA LEU A 112 3.31 10.96 -6.51
C LEU A 112 4.83 11.17 -6.48
N GLY A 113 5.42 11.71 -7.55
CA GLY A 113 6.87 11.89 -7.66
C GLY A 113 7.65 10.58 -7.64
N SER A 114 8.98 10.68 -7.57
CA SER A 114 9.91 9.54 -7.48
C SER A 114 10.33 9.36 -6.01
N TYR A 115 9.62 8.48 -5.30
CA TYR A 115 9.78 8.31 -3.85
C TYR A 115 11.19 7.85 -3.45
N ASP A 116 11.64 6.74 -4.00
CA ASP A 116 12.94 6.16 -3.66
C ASP A 116 14.09 7.08 -4.09
N GLU A 117 13.95 7.78 -5.21
CA GLU A 117 14.95 8.74 -5.67
C GLU A 117 15.10 9.91 -4.70
N CYS A 118 14.00 10.54 -4.26
CA CYS A 118 14.06 11.62 -3.28
C CYS A 118 14.76 11.17 -1.99
N LEU A 119 14.36 10.02 -1.43
CA LEU A 119 14.95 9.51 -0.20
C LEU A 119 16.38 8.98 -0.38
N SER A 120 16.80 8.72 -1.62
CA SER A 120 18.14 8.29 -1.94
C SER A 120 19.18 9.41 -1.85
N VAL A 121 18.73 10.66 -1.99
CA VAL A 121 19.62 11.82 -2.06
C VAL A 121 20.19 12.17 -0.69
N ASP A 122 21.51 12.23 -0.64
CA ASP A 122 22.30 12.76 0.47
C ASP A 122 23.02 14.04 -0.02
N GLU A 123 22.91 15.13 0.74
CA GLU A 123 23.63 16.36 0.42
C GLU A 123 25.16 16.13 0.57
N PRO A 124 26.02 16.66 -0.33
CA PRO A 124 27.45 16.32 -0.34
C PRO A 124 28.24 16.61 0.95
N ARG A 125 27.81 17.60 1.76
CA ARG A 125 28.41 17.91 3.07
C ARG A 125 27.77 17.12 4.22
N GLY A 126 26.76 16.30 3.94
CA GLY A 126 26.05 15.48 4.91
C GLY A 126 25.16 16.29 5.86
N GLN A 127 24.71 17.48 5.45
CA GLN A 127 23.90 18.35 6.32
C GLN A 127 22.43 17.92 6.40
N PHE A 128 21.90 17.33 5.34
CA PHE A 128 20.55 16.79 5.28
C PHE A 128 20.43 15.68 4.24
N THR A 129 19.30 15.00 4.26
CA THR A 129 18.89 13.99 3.27
C THR A 129 17.59 14.44 2.61
N GLY A 130 17.21 13.85 1.49
CA GLY A 130 15.88 14.11 0.91
C GLY A 130 14.74 13.60 1.80
N GLN A 131 13.62 14.32 1.78
CA GLN A 131 12.35 14.03 2.41
C GLN A 131 11.24 14.26 1.40
N LEU A 132 10.38 13.27 1.17
CA LEU A 132 9.23 13.42 0.28
C LEU A 132 7.97 13.74 1.08
N CYS A 133 7.26 14.80 0.71
CA CYS A 133 5.98 15.20 1.29
C CYS A 133 4.85 15.18 0.25
N LEU A 134 3.67 14.66 0.59
CA LEU A 134 2.47 14.72 -0.25
C LEU A 134 1.58 15.90 0.13
N VAL A 135 1.52 16.91 -0.73
CA VAL A 135 0.67 18.08 -0.63
C VAL A 135 -0.64 17.84 -1.35
N GLN A 136 -1.75 17.96 -0.63
CA GLN A 136 -3.09 17.90 -1.22
C GLN A 136 -3.67 19.30 -1.31
N THR A 137 -4.18 19.70 -2.48
CA THR A 137 -4.91 20.96 -2.61
C THR A 137 -6.39 20.78 -2.25
N ARG A 138 -7.12 21.87 -1.99
CA ARG A 138 -8.58 21.90 -2.03
C ARG A 138 -9.10 23.12 -2.76
N GLY A 139 -10.06 22.91 -3.66
CA GLY A 139 -10.70 23.96 -4.46
C GLY A 139 -10.09 24.17 -5.84
N VAL A 140 -9.21 23.27 -6.30
CA VAL A 140 -8.74 23.24 -7.70
C VAL A 140 -9.87 22.75 -8.60
N LEU A 141 -10.55 21.69 -8.16
CA LEU A 141 -11.73 21.19 -8.82
C LEU A 141 -12.98 21.83 -8.22
N PRO A 142 -14.00 22.16 -9.04
CA PRO A 142 -15.27 22.62 -8.51
C PRO A 142 -15.83 21.54 -7.58
N PRO A 143 -16.43 21.92 -6.43
CA PRO A 143 -17.06 20.94 -5.55
C PRO A 143 -18.04 20.12 -6.38
N VAL A 144 -17.86 18.80 -6.41
CA VAL A 144 -18.79 17.89 -7.07
C VAL A 144 -20.09 17.94 -6.25
N VAL A 145 -20.99 18.81 -6.71
CA VAL A 145 -22.39 19.07 -6.37
C VAL A 145 -23.06 18.14 -5.34
N ASP A 146 -23.68 18.78 -4.34
CA ASP A 146 -24.90 18.47 -3.58
C ASP A 146 -25.67 17.17 -3.92
N ASN A 147 -25.13 16.02 -3.53
CA ASN A 147 -25.84 14.87 -2.97
C ASN A 147 -24.87 13.69 -3.02
N PRO A 148 -24.06 13.48 -1.97
CA PRO A 148 -23.53 12.16 -1.78
C PRO A 148 -24.76 11.29 -1.52
N VAL A 149 -25.10 10.39 -2.43
CA VAL A 149 -25.74 9.16 -2.00
C VAL A 149 -24.67 8.49 -1.15
N ILE A 150 -24.65 8.88 0.14
CA ILE A 150 -23.76 8.35 1.17
C ILE A 150 -24.20 6.90 1.35
N SER A 151 -23.68 6.04 0.50
CA SER A 151 -23.34 4.71 0.98
C SER A 151 -22.09 4.90 1.80
N GLU A 152 -22.12 4.43 3.04
CA GLU A 152 -20.98 4.29 3.96
C GLU A 152 -19.81 3.48 3.33
N TYR A 153 -20.01 2.94 2.12
CA TYR A 153 -19.08 2.21 1.27
C TYR A 153 -18.68 2.94 -0.03
N SER A 154 -19.03 4.22 -0.18
CA SER A 154 -18.66 5.02 -1.36
C SER A 154 -17.17 5.35 -1.34
N LEU A 155 -16.39 4.56 -2.07
CA LEU A 155 -14.96 4.77 -2.31
C LEU A 155 -14.65 6.18 -2.89
N ILE A 156 -15.61 6.78 -3.59
CA ILE A 156 -15.51 8.12 -4.19
C ILE A 156 -15.50 9.21 -3.11
N ALA A 157 -16.19 9.02 -1.98
CA ALA A 157 -16.17 9.95 -0.86
C ALA A 157 -14.87 9.88 -0.03
N ALA A 158 -14.12 8.78 -0.14
CA ALA A 158 -12.81 8.59 0.50
C ALA A 158 -11.63 9.06 -0.37
N LEU A 159 -11.86 9.31 -1.66
CA LEU A 159 -10.84 9.82 -2.56
C LEU A 159 -10.72 11.34 -2.39
N PRO A 160 -9.52 11.87 -2.12
CA PRO A 160 -9.29 13.30 -2.19
C PRO A 160 -9.52 13.74 -3.66
N LEU A 161 -10.69 14.28 -3.93
CA LEU A 161 -11.17 14.72 -5.25
C LEU A 161 -10.44 15.96 -5.78
N ASP A 162 -9.29 16.31 -5.21
CA ASP A 162 -8.48 17.46 -5.60
C ASP A 162 -7.03 17.03 -5.86
N MET A 163 -6.27 17.93 -6.45
CA MET A 163 -4.91 17.66 -6.89
C MET A 163 -4.00 17.25 -5.72
N THR A 164 -3.20 16.20 -5.93
CA THR A 164 -2.17 15.75 -5.00
C THR A 164 -0.81 15.81 -5.68
N LEU A 165 0.16 16.44 -5.02
CA LEU A 165 1.51 16.68 -5.51
C LEU A 165 2.52 16.17 -4.48
N ALA A 166 3.60 15.57 -4.94
CA ALA A 166 4.71 15.15 -4.12
C ALA A 166 5.87 16.13 -4.26
N VAL A 167 6.42 16.60 -3.14
CA VAL A 167 7.53 17.54 -3.13
C VAL A 167 8.72 16.93 -2.41
N CYS A 168 9.89 16.98 -3.04
CA CYS A 168 11.14 16.54 -2.42
C CYS A 168 11.86 17.73 -1.80
N LEU A 169 12.03 17.69 -0.49
CA LEU A 169 12.55 18.78 0.33
C LEU A 169 13.70 18.28 1.24
N PRO A 170 14.51 19.18 1.82
CA PRO A 170 15.49 18.82 2.83
C PRO A 170 14.84 18.22 4.09
N SER A 171 15.43 17.18 4.67
CA SER A 171 14.94 16.52 5.89
C SER A 171 14.94 17.39 7.15
N SER A 172 15.56 18.58 7.09
CA SER A 172 15.49 19.61 8.12
C SER A 172 14.14 20.34 8.18
N CYS A 173 13.32 20.23 7.14
CA CYS A 173 12.03 20.91 7.06
C CYS A 173 10.94 20.08 7.76
N SER A 174 10.30 20.68 8.77
CA SER A 174 9.19 20.04 9.48
C SER A 174 7.91 20.07 8.63
N VAL A 175 6.95 19.19 8.94
CA VAL A 175 5.63 19.21 8.27
C VAL A 175 4.95 20.57 8.40
N SER A 176 5.11 21.26 9.52
CA SER A 176 4.61 22.64 9.71
C SER A 176 5.26 23.64 8.78
N ASP A 177 6.58 23.54 8.54
CA ASP A 177 7.29 24.45 7.63
C ASP A 177 6.76 24.29 6.19
N VAL A 178 6.57 23.04 5.76
CA VAL A 178 6.02 22.71 4.44
C VAL A 178 4.56 23.17 4.34
N ARG A 179 3.75 22.96 5.38
CA ARG A 179 2.35 23.38 5.42
C ARG A 179 2.21 24.89 5.26
N THR A 180 2.93 25.68 6.04
CA THR A 180 2.85 27.15 5.97
C THR A 180 3.30 27.68 4.61
N HIS A 181 4.36 27.11 4.02
CA HIS A 181 4.80 27.48 2.68
C HIS A 181 3.72 27.20 1.62
N TRP A 182 3.16 25.99 1.62
CA TRP A 182 2.15 25.60 0.63
C TRP A 182 0.80 26.28 0.84
N GLU A 183 0.46 26.70 2.07
CA GLU A 183 -0.71 27.55 2.33
C GLU A 183 -0.56 28.93 1.69
N LEU A 184 0.64 29.53 1.76
CA LEU A 184 0.92 30.82 1.10
C LEU A 184 0.82 30.68 -0.42
N VAL A 185 1.50 29.69 -1.00
CA VAL A 185 1.45 29.41 -2.44
C VAL A 185 0.02 29.13 -2.92
N ALA A 186 -0.75 28.34 -2.18
CA ALA A 186 -2.12 28.03 -2.53
C ALA A 186 -3.03 29.28 -2.46
N SER A 187 -2.79 30.18 -1.51
CA SER A 187 -3.58 31.41 -1.35
C SER A 187 -3.44 32.36 -2.54
N GLU A 188 -2.28 32.41 -3.21
CA GLU A 188 -2.10 33.18 -4.45
C GLU A 188 -3.00 32.68 -5.59
N LEU A 189 -3.38 31.39 -5.53
CA LEU A 189 -4.22 30.72 -6.52
C LEU A 189 -5.68 30.59 -6.07
N ASN A 190 -6.09 31.21 -4.96
CA ASN A 190 -7.41 31.05 -4.33
C ASN A 190 -7.77 29.59 -3.99
N ILE A 191 -6.76 28.78 -3.66
CA ILE A 191 -6.86 27.36 -3.29
C ILE A 191 -6.35 27.21 -1.85
N THR A 192 -6.68 26.08 -1.20
CA THR A 192 -6.10 25.74 0.11
C THR A 192 -5.17 24.54 0.00
N ALA A 193 -4.10 24.49 0.79
CA ALA A 193 -3.25 23.31 0.91
C ALA A 193 -3.59 22.54 2.19
N ALA A 194 -3.55 21.22 2.11
CA ALA A 194 -3.77 20.30 3.22
C ALA A 194 -2.60 19.34 3.34
N LEU A 195 -2.01 19.30 4.54
CA LEU A 195 -0.86 18.46 4.89
C LEU A 195 -1.07 17.87 6.28
N GLY A 196 -1.15 16.54 6.39
CA GLY A 196 -1.16 15.80 7.65
C GLY A 196 0.23 15.45 8.15
N ASP A 197 0.35 15.12 9.44
CA ASP A 197 1.67 14.87 10.07
C ASP A 197 2.39 13.63 9.51
N SER A 198 1.65 12.68 8.92
CA SER A 198 2.18 11.48 8.26
C SER A 198 2.40 11.64 6.74
N ASP A 199 2.14 12.82 6.18
CA ASP A 199 2.24 13.06 4.73
C ASP A 199 3.68 13.28 4.24
N CYS A 200 4.63 13.40 5.17
CA CYS A 200 6.05 13.44 4.85
C CYS A 200 6.75 12.14 5.28
N SER A 201 7.77 11.74 4.52
CA SER A 201 8.57 10.55 4.83
C SER A 201 10.05 10.84 4.60
N VAL A 202 10.88 10.33 5.50
CA VAL A 202 12.35 10.42 5.47
C VAL A 202 12.90 8.99 5.50
N ARG A 203 14.11 8.79 4.96
CA ARG A 203 14.84 7.52 5.05
C ARG A 203 14.91 7.02 6.50
N GLY A 204 14.32 5.85 6.76
CA GLY A 204 14.43 5.15 8.05
C GLY A 204 13.42 5.55 9.14
N ASP A 205 12.35 6.29 8.82
CA ASP A 205 11.37 6.77 9.82
C ASP A 205 10.35 5.71 10.31
N ILE A 206 10.59 4.42 10.03
CA ILE A 206 9.65 3.36 10.37
C ILE A 206 9.92 2.84 11.78
N ARG A 207 9.15 3.32 12.77
CA ARG A 207 9.18 2.79 14.15
C ARG A 207 7.94 1.94 14.45
N PRO A 208 8.09 0.63 14.74
CA PRO A 208 6.96 -0.23 15.06
C PRO A 208 6.34 0.13 16.41
N THR A 209 5.01 0.26 16.45
CA THR A 209 4.27 0.49 17.70
C THR A 209 4.35 -0.72 18.65
N ALA A 210 3.96 -0.55 19.92
CA ALA A 210 3.90 -1.66 20.88
C ALA A 210 2.95 -2.78 20.44
N HIS A 211 1.81 -2.43 19.82
CA HIS A 211 0.83 -3.38 19.30
C HIS A 211 1.42 -4.20 18.14
N THR A 212 2.12 -3.54 17.21
CA THR A 212 2.82 -4.23 16.11
C THR A 212 3.87 -5.20 16.62
N ARG A 213 4.70 -4.79 17.58
CA ARG A 213 5.71 -5.70 18.17
C ARG A 213 5.07 -6.94 18.79
N THR A 214 3.94 -6.78 19.48
CA THR A 214 3.18 -7.90 20.06
C THR A 214 2.60 -8.81 18.98
N ALA A 215 1.98 -8.26 17.95
CA ALA A 215 1.39 -9.04 16.86
C ALA A 215 2.44 -9.84 16.09
N VAL A 216 3.58 -9.21 15.76
CA VAL A 216 4.72 -9.88 15.11
C VAL A 216 5.26 -11.01 15.99
N PHE A 217 5.41 -10.80 17.30
CA PHE A 217 5.84 -11.84 18.22
C PHE A 217 4.88 -13.05 18.21
N VAL A 218 3.57 -12.81 18.29
CA VAL A 218 2.57 -13.89 18.28
C VAL A 218 2.59 -14.66 16.96
N LEU A 219 2.65 -13.96 15.82
CA LEU A 219 2.73 -14.60 14.51
C LEU A 219 4.03 -15.38 14.31
N ALA A 220 5.16 -14.86 14.81
CA ALA A 220 6.44 -15.56 14.77
C ALA A 220 6.40 -16.86 15.61
N VAL A 221 5.81 -16.83 16.80
CA VAL A 221 5.62 -18.03 17.63
C VAL A 221 4.74 -19.06 16.92
N LEU A 222 3.63 -18.64 16.32
CA LEU A 222 2.76 -19.51 15.54
C LEU A 222 3.49 -20.11 14.34
N PHE A 223 4.28 -19.31 13.62
CA PHE A 223 5.08 -19.75 12.48
C PHE A 223 6.14 -20.78 12.88
N LEU A 224 6.87 -20.55 13.98
CA LEU A 224 7.83 -21.52 14.52
C LEU A 224 7.15 -22.82 14.98
N LEU A 225 5.96 -22.71 15.56
CA LEU A 225 5.17 -23.87 15.96
C LEU A 225 4.69 -24.67 14.74
N MET A 226 4.32 -24.00 13.64
CA MET A 226 3.99 -24.65 12.38
C MET A 226 5.22 -25.33 11.74
N LEU A 227 6.38 -24.68 11.73
CA LEU A 227 7.61 -25.25 11.21
C LEU A 227 8.07 -26.49 12.00
N SER A 228 8.10 -26.38 13.33
CA SER A 228 8.48 -27.49 14.22
C SER A 228 7.51 -28.66 14.12
N SER A 229 6.20 -28.39 14.04
CA SER A 229 5.19 -29.43 13.81
C SER A 229 5.34 -30.10 12.45
N THR A 230 5.60 -29.33 11.40
CA THR A 230 5.79 -29.86 10.03
C THR A 230 7.06 -30.73 9.96
N ALA A 231 8.15 -30.31 10.60
CA ALA A 231 9.36 -31.11 10.71
C ALA A 231 9.11 -32.40 11.50
N TYR A 232 8.40 -32.32 12.63
CA TYR A 232 8.03 -33.50 13.42
C TYR A 232 7.19 -34.49 12.61
N ASP A 233 6.19 -34.01 11.87
CA ASP A 233 5.35 -34.84 11.00
C ASP A 233 6.16 -35.52 9.87
N TYR A 234 7.12 -34.81 9.29
CA TYR A 234 7.96 -35.34 8.21
C TYR A 234 8.96 -36.41 8.70
N TYR A 235 9.62 -36.17 9.84
CA TYR A 235 10.68 -37.07 10.34
C TYR A 235 10.18 -38.20 11.23
N VAL A 236 9.10 -38.00 11.99
CA VAL A 236 8.64 -38.94 13.02
C VAL A 236 7.36 -39.64 12.55
N ASN A 237 7.54 -40.76 11.85
CA ASN A 237 6.45 -41.62 11.42
C ASN A 237 6.14 -42.67 12.50
N HIS A 238 5.51 -42.24 13.60
CA HIS A 238 5.11 -43.09 14.73
C HIS A 238 3.58 -43.26 14.86
N GLN A 239 3.17 -44.26 15.65
CA GLN A 239 1.77 -44.58 15.94
C GLN A 239 0.95 -43.37 16.44
N PRO A 240 -0.37 -43.34 16.21
CA PRO A 240 -1.20 -42.17 16.50
C PRO A 240 -1.45 -41.99 18.01
N THR A 241 -0.58 -41.23 18.69
CA THR A 241 -0.80 -40.75 20.06
C THR A 241 -1.65 -39.48 20.11
N LYS A 242 -2.20 -39.13 21.28
CA LYS A 242 -3.02 -37.91 21.45
C LYS A 242 -2.20 -36.65 21.25
N GLU A 243 -0.96 -36.66 21.72
CA GLU A 243 0.02 -35.59 21.62
C GLU A 243 0.37 -35.34 20.15
N ARG A 244 0.59 -36.42 19.38
CA ARG A 244 0.79 -36.35 17.94
C ARG A 244 -0.39 -35.68 17.24
N ARG A 245 -1.64 -36.00 17.61
CA ARG A 245 -2.83 -35.37 17.00
C ARG A 245 -2.86 -33.85 17.20
N ILE A 246 -2.46 -33.35 18.37
CA ILE A 246 -2.42 -31.92 18.65
C ILE A 246 -1.32 -31.25 17.81
N LEU A 247 -0.13 -31.85 17.75
CA LEU A 247 0.96 -31.33 16.93
C LEU A 247 0.57 -31.27 15.46
N LEU A 248 -0.01 -32.35 14.91
CA LEU A 248 -0.44 -32.42 13.51
C LEU A 248 -1.45 -31.34 13.11
N CYS A 249 -2.22 -30.78 14.05
CA CYS A 249 -3.10 -29.64 13.76
C CYS A 249 -2.35 -28.43 13.18
N PHE A 250 -1.05 -28.30 13.48
CA PHE A 250 -0.19 -27.22 13.01
C PHE A 250 0.77 -27.63 11.90
N SER A 251 0.80 -28.92 11.49
CA SER A 251 1.65 -29.39 10.40
C SER A 251 1.10 -28.87 9.07
N ILE A 252 1.92 -28.11 8.34
CA ILE A 252 1.56 -27.61 7.01
C ILE A 252 1.39 -28.79 6.06
N HIS A 253 2.29 -29.76 6.11
CA HIS A 253 2.28 -30.93 5.22
C HIS A 253 0.98 -31.75 5.37
N HIS A 254 0.62 -32.14 6.60
CA HIS A 254 -0.59 -32.91 6.87
C HIS A 254 -1.87 -32.15 6.48
N ASN A 255 -1.96 -30.86 6.85
CA ASN A 255 -3.13 -30.05 6.56
C ASN A 255 -3.26 -29.74 5.07
N LEU A 256 -2.15 -29.49 4.36
CA LEU A 256 -2.15 -29.21 2.93
C LEU A 256 -2.58 -30.43 2.12
N GLN A 257 -2.05 -31.61 2.45
CA GLN A 257 -2.53 -32.86 1.83
C GLN A 257 -4.03 -33.01 2.02
N ARG A 258 -4.52 -32.79 3.25
CA ARG A 258 -5.96 -32.89 3.55
C ARG A 258 -6.80 -31.81 2.88
N LEU A 259 -6.25 -30.62 2.67
CA LEU A 259 -6.91 -29.52 1.97
C LEU A 259 -7.03 -29.78 0.47
N LEU A 260 -6.02 -30.43 -0.12
CA LEU A 260 -5.97 -30.77 -1.54
C LEU A 260 -6.70 -32.08 -1.86
N LEU A 261 -7.08 -32.87 -0.86
CA LEU A 261 -7.91 -34.06 -1.05
C LEU A 261 -9.31 -33.67 -1.52
N THR A 262 -9.70 -34.21 -2.67
CA THR A 262 -10.99 -33.97 -3.33
C THR A 262 -12.05 -35.04 -3.03
N ASP A 263 -11.79 -35.94 -2.07
CA ASP A 263 -12.70 -37.03 -1.73
C ASP A 263 -14.10 -36.52 -1.36
N GLN A 264 -15.12 -37.02 -2.07
CA GLN A 264 -16.51 -36.67 -1.82
C GLN A 264 -17.19 -37.73 -0.98
N SER A 265 -17.60 -37.37 0.24
CA SER A 265 -18.54 -38.18 1.02
C SER A 265 -19.93 -38.12 0.39
N ALA A 266 -20.67 -39.23 0.35
CA ALA A 266 -22.01 -39.31 -0.25
C ALA A 266 -23.03 -38.29 0.31
N ASP A 267 -22.85 -37.82 1.54
CA ASP A 267 -23.70 -36.83 2.22
C ASP A 267 -23.37 -35.36 1.85
N ARG A 268 -22.44 -35.09 0.91
CA ARG A 268 -21.99 -33.72 0.58
C ARG A 268 -22.74 -33.15 -0.62
N LEU A 269 -23.31 -31.95 -0.46
CA LEU A 269 -24.01 -31.22 -1.53
C LEU A 269 -23.01 -30.50 -2.46
N SER A 270 -22.45 -31.22 -3.44
CA SER A 270 -21.40 -30.73 -4.34
C SER A 270 -21.77 -29.47 -5.14
N VAL A 271 -23.06 -29.30 -5.49
CA VAL A 271 -23.57 -28.10 -6.17
C VAL A 271 -23.31 -26.84 -5.34
N LEU A 272 -23.44 -26.91 -4.01
CA LEU A 272 -23.18 -25.78 -3.13
C LEU A 272 -21.70 -25.39 -3.11
N ASP A 273 -20.80 -26.36 -3.27
CA ASP A 273 -19.37 -26.09 -3.37
C ASP A 273 -19.04 -25.32 -4.67
N GLY A 274 -19.68 -25.67 -5.80
CA GLY A 274 -19.56 -24.91 -7.05
C GLY A 274 -20.06 -23.46 -6.93
N ILE A 275 -21.22 -23.27 -6.27
CA ILE A 275 -21.76 -21.93 -6.00
C ILE A 275 -20.78 -21.12 -5.15
N ARG A 276 -20.14 -21.73 -4.13
CA ARG A 276 -19.12 -21.03 -3.33
C ARG A 276 -17.93 -20.59 -4.17
N VAL A 277 -17.43 -21.41 -5.08
CA VAL A 277 -16.29 -21.02 -5.95
C VAL A 277 -16.64 -19.78 -6.77
N LEU A 278 -17.84 -19.74 -7.36
CA LEU A 278 -18.32 -18.57 -8.09
C LEU A 278 -18.46 -17.34 -7.19
N ALA A 279 -19.02 -17.51 -5.98
CA ALA A 279 -19.17 -16.43 -5.01
C ALA A 279 -17.83 -15.86 -4.52
N ILE A 280 -16.85 -16.72 -4.19
CA ILE A 280 -15.49 -16.29 -3.81
C ILE A 280 -14.84 -15.52 -4.96
N SER A 281 -14.93 -16.06 -6.18
CA SER A 281 -14.34 -15.43 -7.37
C SER A 281 -14.93 -14.04 -7.64
N TRP A 282 -16.25 -13.90 -7.43
CA TRP A 282 -16.94 -12.63 -7.53
C TRP A 282 -16.45 -11.60 -6.48
N ILE A 283 -16.32 -12.00 -5.21
CA ILE A 283 -15.78 -11.12 -4.14
C ILE A 283 -14.34 -10.69 -4.45
N VAL A 284 -13.48 -11.63 -4.86
CA VAL A 284 -12.08 -11.34 -5.20
C VAL A 284 -12.00 -10.33 -6.34
N LEU A 285 -12.81 -10.51 -7.40
CA LEU A 285 -12.85 -9.58 -8.52
C LEU A 285 -13.31 -8.18 -8.07
N GLY A 286 -14.34 -8.10 -7.23
CA GLY A 286 -14.84 -6.85 -6.64
C GLY A 286 -13.76 -6.09 -5.87
N HIS A 287 -13.11 -6.75 -4.90
CA HIS A 287 -12.06 -6.11 -4.11
C HIS A 287 -10.83 -5.72 -4.93
N ARG A 288 -10.46 -6.49 -5.96
CA ARG A 288 -9.36 -6.09 -6.86
C ARG A 288 -9.68 -4.84 -7.66
N PHE A 289 -10.92 -4.71 -8.13
CA PHE A 289 -11.37 -3.52 -8.83
C PHE A 289 -11.45 -2.32 -7.88
N GLU A 290 -12.05 -2.49 -6.71
CA GLU A 290 -12.13 -1.46 -5.66
C GLU A 290 -10.73 -0.96 -5.25
N GLN A 291 -9.78 -1.86 -4.98
CA GLN A 291 -8.40 -1.47 -4.68
C GLN A 291 -7.78 -0.66 -5.83
N SER A 292 -8.05 -1.02 -7.08
CA SER A 292 -7.51 -0.29 -8.23
C SER A 292 -8.01 1.15 -8.28
N LEU A 293 -9.24 1.43 -7.85
CA LEU A 293 -9.78 2.79 -7.77
C LEU A 293 -9.14 3.64 -6.64
N GLN A 294 -8.49 3.02 -5.64
CA GLN A 294 -7.82 3.75 -4.54
C GLN A 294 -6.42 4.24 -4.91
N PHE A 295 -5.80 3.67 -5.93
CA PHE A 295 -4.46 4.05 -6.39
C PHE A 295 -4.55 4.86 -7.69
N PRO A 296 -3.60 5.78 -7.95
CA PRO A 296 -3.58 6.58 -9.18
C PRO A 296 -3.07 5.78 -10.39
N ASN A 297 -3.69 4.64 -10.66
CA ASN A 297 -3.43 3.81 -11.84
C ASN A 297 -4.43 4.10 -12.98
N MET A 298 -5.48 4.87 -12.71
CA MET A 298 -6.54 5.25 -13.64
C MET A 298 -6.91 6.73 -13.43
N SER A 299 -7.25 7.41 -14.51
CA SER A 299 -7.74 8.79 -14.46
C SER A 299 -9.17 8.87 -13.91
N LEU A 300 -9.58 10.02 -13.37
CA LEU A 300 -10.95 10.18 -12.84
C LEU A 300 -12.03 9.93 -13.90
N VAL A 301 -11.83 10.41 -15.13
CA VAL A 301 -12.80 10.18 -16.23
C VAL A 301 -12.91 8.69 -16.56
N GLN A 302 -11.79 7.96 -16.53
CA GLN A 302 -11.80 6.52 -16.75
C GLN A 302 -12.48 5.77 -15.59
N SER A 303 -12.22 6.20 -14.35
CA SER A 303 -12.89 5.69 -13.15
C SER A 303 -14.40 5.87 -13.25
N GLU A 304 -14.87 7.07 -13.59
CA GLU A 304 -16.29 7.37 -13.81
C GLU A 304 -16.90 6.48 -14.90
N LYS A 305 -16.21 6.33 -16.04
CA LYS A 305 -16.68 5.48 -17.14
C LYS A 305 -16.89 4.03 -16.69
N TYR A 306 -16.02 3.48 -15.85
CA TYR A 306 -16.18 2.11 -15.35
C TYR A 306 -17.24 2.00 -14.25
N THR A 307 -17.32 2.98 -13.34
CA THR A 307 -18.28 2.95 -12.23
C THR A 307 -19.72 3.21 -12.68
N THR A 308 -19.92 3.91 -13.80
CA THR A 308 -21.24 4.16 -14.41
C THR A 308 -21.67 3.10 -15.43
N ALA A 309 -20.76 2.20 -15.83
CA ALA A 309 -21.06 1.17 -16.82
C ALA A 309 -21.97 0.09 -16.22
N TRP A 310 -23.13 -0.15 -16.83
CA TRP A 310 -24.11 -1.14 -16.35
C TRP A 310 -23.53 -2.55 -16.18
N PHE A 311 -22.60 -2.95 -17.05
CA PHE A 311 -21.98 -4.27 -17.01
C PHE A 311 -20.98 -4.44 -15.85
N MET A 312 -20.51 -3.33 -15.25
CA MET A 312 -19.68 -3.35 -14.04
C MET A 312 -20.52 -3.45 -12.76
N SER A 313 -21.84 -3.31 -12.84
CA SER A 313 -22.73 -3.35 -11.68
C SER A 313 -22.53 -4.57 -10.77
N PRO A 314 -22.36 -5.82 -11.28
CA PRO A 314 -22.06 -6.95 -10.40
C PRO A 314 -20.77 -6.76 -9.60
N ILE A 315 -19.71 -6.26 -10.22
CA ILE A 315 -18.39 -6.05 -9.57
C ILE A 315 -18.51 -4.96 -8.50
N LEU A 316 -19.20 -3.86 -8.80
CA LEU A 316 -19.44 -2.75 -7.88
C LEU A 316 -20.35 -3.17 -6.71
N ASN A 317 -21.29 -4.08 -6.94
CA ASN A 317 -22.20 -4.63 -5.94
C ASN A 317 -21.71 -5.98 -5.38
N MET A 318 -20.39 -6.15 -5.17
CA MET A 318 -19.83 -7.41 -4.67
C MET A 318 -20.41 -7.87 -3.32
N MET A 319 -20.97 -6.96 -2.52
CA MET A 319 -21.63 -7.29 -1.25
C MET A 319 -22.81 -8.25 -1.43
N MET A 320 -23.44 -8.28 -2.60
CA MET A 320 -24.47 -9.27 -2.94
C MET A 320 -23.93 -10.71 -2.89
N ALA A 321 -22.65 -10.92 -3.17
CA ALA A 321 -22.02 -12.24 -3.03
C ALA A 321 -21.94 -12.67 -1.55
N VAL A 322 -21.84 -11.73 -0.61
CA VAL A 322 -21.85 -12.01 0.83
C VAL A 322 -23.22 -12.51 1.28
N GLU A 323 -24.32 -11.97 0.72
CA GLU A 323 -25.68 -12.46 0.98
C GLU A 323 -25.85 -13.92 0.54
N LEU A 324 -25.24 -14.30 -0.58
CA LEU A 324 -25.21 -15.69 -1.03
C LEU A 324 -24.48 -16.59 -0.01
N PHE A 325 -23.40 -16.13 0.63
CA PHE A 325 -22.77 -16.88 1.72
C PHE A 325 -23.65 -17.02 2.95
N PHE A 326 -24.42 -16.00 3.31
CA PHE A 326 -25.39 -16.09 4.41
C PHE A 326 -26.49 -17.10 4.09
N LEU A 327 -27.02 -17.09 2.87
CA LEU A 327 -27.99 -18.08 2.40
C LEU A 327 -27.43 -19.49 2.46
N LEU A 328 -26.24 -19.73 1.89
CA LEU A 328 -25.59 -21.04 1.90
C LEU A 328 -25.31 -21.54 3.32
N SER A 329 -24.86 -20.65 4.20
CA SER A 329 -24.60 -20.96 5.61
C SER A 329 -25.90 -21.33 6.35
N GLY A 330 -26.99 -20.63 6.09
CA GLY A 330 -28.32 -20.93 6.63
C GLY A 330 -28.87 -22.27 6.14
N CYS A 331 -28.78 -22.54 4.83
CA CYS A 331 -29.21 -23.81 4.23
C CYS A 331 -28.47 -25.00 4.85
N LEU A 332 -27.15 -24.93 4.96
CA LEU A 332 -26.33 -26.03 5.51
C LEU A 332 -26.54 -26.22 7.01
N LEU A 333 -26.74 -25.12 7.75
CA LEU A 333 -27.09 -25.20 9.16
C LEU A 333 -28.42 -25.94 9.33
N CYS A 334 -29.45 -25.58 8.55
CA CYS A 334 -30.76 -26.25 8.60
C CYS A 334 -30.66 -27.73 8.20
N TYR A 335 -29.96 -28.03 7.09
CA TYR A 335 -29.77 -29.38 6.59
C TYR A 335 -29.13 -30.30 7.64
N HIS A 336 -28.00 -29.89 8.22
CA HIS A 336 -27.34 -30.67 9.26
C HIS A 336 -28.14 -30.73 10.56
N PHE A 337 -28.85 -29.65 10.93
CA PHE A 337 -29.70 -29.64 12.10
C PHE A 337 -30.81 -30.69 11.99
N LEU A 338 -31.51 -30.74 10.85
CA LEU A 338 -32.56 -31.73 10.59
C LEU A 338 -31.98 -33.15 10.60
N GLN A 339 -30.84 -33.38 9.94
CA GLN A 339 -30.17 -34.69 9.92
C GLN A 339 -29.76 -35.15 11.33
N ASP A 340 -29.23 -34.25 12.16
CA ASP A 340 -28.89 -34.56 13.55
C ASP A 340 -30.14 -34.83 14.40
N ARG A 341 -31.26 -34.16 14.10
CA ARG A 341 -32.53 -34.39 14.77
C ARG A 341 -33.16 -35.74 14.42
N GLU A 342 -33.11 -36.14 13.15
CA GLU A 342 -33.51 -37.48 12.70
C GLU A 342 -32.67 -38.58 13.35
N ARG A 343 -31.36 -38.34 13.52
CA ARG A 343 -30.43 -39.23 14.24
C ARG A 343 -30.62 -39.21 15.78
N GLY A 344 -31.64 -38.51 16.29
CA GLY A 344 -32.00 -38.49 17.71
C GLY A 344 -31.09 -37.63 18.61
N LYS A 345 -30.18 -36.83 18.04
CA LYS A 345 -29.26 -36.00 18.84
C LYS A 345 -30.00 -34.84 19.50
N ARG A 346 -29.69 -34.56 20.78
CA ARG A 346 -30.25 -33.42 21.52
C ARG A 346 -29.56 -32.12 21.09
N PHE A 347 -30.35 -31.06 20.92
CA PHE A 347 -29.84 -29.73 20.58
C PHE A 347 -29.56 -28.92 21.85
N ASN A 348 -28.37 -28.34 21.94
CA ASN A 348 -28.00 -27.42 23.02
C ASN A 348 -27.54 -26.10 22.39
N LEU A 349 -28.32 -25.05 22.62
CA LEU A 349 -28.09 -23.72 22.05
C LEU A 349 -26.76 -23.10 22.49
N ILE A 350 -26.42 -23.23 23.77
CA ILE A 350 -25.18 -22.67 24.34
C ILE A 350 -23.97 -23.38 23.73
N HIS A 351 -24.02 -24.71 23.65
CA HIS A 351 -22.95 -25.49 23.03
C HIS A 351 -22.75 -25.13 21.56
N PHE A 352 -23.84 -24.90 20.83
CA PHE A 352 -23.82 -24.49 19.42
C PHE A 352 -23.08 -23.17 19.22
N TYR A 353 -23.47 -22.11 19.95
CA TYR A 353 -22.81 -20.80 19.84
C TYR A 353 -21.37 -20.81 20.35
N TYR A 354 -21.08 -21.54 21.42
CA TYR A 354 -19.72 -21.71 21.93
C TYR A 354 -18.78 -22.32 20.89
N LYS A 355 -19.20 -23.41 20.23
CA LYS A 355 -18.44 -24.05 19.15
C LYS A 355 -18.26 -23.12 17.95
N ARG A 356 -19.29 -22.33 17.61
CA ARG A 356 -19.23 -21.35 16.52
C ARG A 356 -18.21 -20.24 16.81
N TYR A 357 -18.22 -19.70 18.03
CA TYR A 357 -17.29 -18.65 18.44
C TYR A 357 -15.84 -19.14 18.38
N ILE A 358 -15.51 -20.27 19.01
CA ILE A 358 -14.13 -20.81 19.02
C ILE A 358 -13.63 -21.17 17.62
N ARG A 359 -14.53 -21.52 16.69
CA ARG A 359 -14.15 -21.84 15.31
C ARG A 359 -13.84 -20.59 14.48
N LEU A 360 -14.60 -19.51 14.64
CA LEU A 360 -14.51 -18.31 13.78
C LEU A 360 -13.52 -17.28 14.31
N THR A 361 -13.54 -17.03 15.63
CA THR A 361 -12.77 -15.96 16.26
C THR A 361 -11.26 -16.04 16.01
N PRO A 362 -10.59 -17.21 16.05
CA PRO A 362 -9.13 -17.26 15.85
C PRO A 362 -8.69 -16.81 14.46
N ALA A 363 -9.42 -17.22 13.42
CA ALA A 363 -9.10 -16.83 12.04
C ALA A 363 -9.36 -15.33 11.83
N LEU A 364 -10.48 -14.81 12.37
CA LEU A 364 -10.79 -13.39 12.32
C LEU A 364 -9.73 -12.55 13.06
N ALA A 365 -9.34 -12.96 14.27
CA ALA A 365 -8.32 -12.28 15.06
C ALA A 365 -6.96 -12.25 14.34
N ALA A 366 -6.58 -13.34 13.65
CA ALA A 366 -5.36 -13.37 12.85
C ALA A 366 -5.41 -12.38 11.67
N VAL A 367 -6.53 -12.32 10.93
CA VAL A 367 -6.71 -11.37 9.83
C VAL A 367 -6.69 -9.93 10.35
N MET A 368 -7.40 -9.65 11.44
CA MET A 368 -7.38 -8.32 12.07
C MET A 368 -5.99 -7.92 12.54
N ALA A 369 -5.23 -8.85 13.12
CA ALA A 369 -3.85 -8.58 13.52
C ALA A 369 -2.96 -8.24 12.31
N VAL A 370 -3.12 -8.94 11.18
CA VAL A 370 -2.38 -8.65 9.95
C VAL A 370 -2.74 -7.27 9.39
N GLU A 371 -4.03 -6.98 9.23
CA GLU A 371 -4.53 -5.71 8.68
C GLU A 371 -4.16 -4.52 9.58
N ALA A 372 -4.39 -4.62 10.89
CA ALA A 372 -4.16 -3.50 11.80
C ALA A 372 -2.69 -3.30 12.16
N CYS A 373 -1.91 -4.38 12.28
CA CYS A 373 -0.55 -4.29 12.85
C CYS A 373 0.58 -4.49 11.84
N LEU A 374 0.37 -5.25 10.76
CA LEU A 374 1.44 -5.56 9.80
C LEU A 374 1.30 -4.78 8.49
N LEU A 375 0.08 -4.61 7.98
CA LEU A 375 -0.14 -4.01 6.66
C LEU A 375 0.46 -2.61 6.54
N PHE A 376 0.38 -1.80 7.61
CA PHE A 376 0.99 -0.47 7.66
C PHE A 376 2.51 -0.48 7.38
N TYR A 377 3.19 -1.56 7.76
CA TYR A 377 4.65 -1.71 7.69
C TYR A 377 5.12 -2.53 6.47
N LEU A 378 4.22 -3.08 5.66
CA LEU A 378 4.56 -3.88 4.48
C LEU A 378 5.07 -3.04 3.30
N SER A 379 4.72 -1.76 3.27
CA SER A 379 5.20 -0.79 2.28
C SER A 379 5.48 0.53 2.98
N ASP A 380 6.32 1.35 2.39
CA ASP A 380 6.53 2.74 2.80
C ASP A 380 5.89 3.70 1.78
N GLY A 381 5.87 4.99 2.11
CA GLY A 381 5.33 6.05 1.27
C GLY A 381 4.15 6.77 1.92
N PRO A 382 4.00 8.09 1.73
CA PRO A 382 2.96 8.84 2.44
C PRO A 382 1.55 8.48 1.96
N LEU A 383 1.37 8.09 0.70
CA LEU A 383 0.08 7.59 0.18
C LEU A 383 -0.32 6.27 0.87
N TRP A 384 0.63 5.36 1.05
CA TRP A 384 0.40 4.09 1.74
C TRP A 384 0.01 4.33 3.21
N LYS A 385 0.76 5.19 3.91
CA LYS A 385 0.47 5.59 5.29
C LYS A 385 -0.91 6.22 5.42
N ARG A 386 -1.35 7.01 4.44
CA ARG A 386 -2.70 7.60 4.40
C ARG A 386 -3.78 6.53 4.25
N LEU A 387 -3.67 5.65 3.26
CA LEU A 387 -4.68 4.63 2.95
C LEU A 387 -4.80 3.56 4.05
N ILE A 388 -3.66 3.08 4.55
CA ILE A 388 -3.62 2.00 5.54
C ILE A 388 -3.70 2.54 6.97
N GLY A 389 -3.18 3.73 7.25
CA GLY A 389 -3.28 4.37 8.56
C GLY A 389 -4.74 4.57 8.99
N PHE A 390 -5.63 4.92 8.06
CA PHE A 390 -7.07 4.98 8.33
C PHE A 390 -7.62 3.62 8.80
N ARG A 391 -7.22 2.52 8.15
CA ARG A 391 -7.65 1.16 8.52
C ARG A 391 -7.10 0.75 9.89
N MET A 392 -5.83 1.07 10.15
CA MET A 392 -5.18 0.83 11.44
C MET A 392 -5.93 1.54 12.57
N ASN A 393 -6.20 2.83 12.42
CA ASN A 393 -6.91 3.64 13.43
C ASN A 393 -8.37 3.22 13.62
N SER A 394 -8.98 2.55 12.64
CA SER A 394 -10.35 2.02 12.79
C SER A 394 -10.40 0.72 13.58
N CYS A 395 -9.26 0.03 13.72
CA CYS A 395 -9.14 -1.27 14.39
C CYS A 395 -8.61 -1.17 15.83
N LEU A 396 -7.91 -0.09 16.16
CA LEU A 396 -7.33 0.21 17.49
C LEU A 396 -8.24 1.17 18.25
#